data_AF-A8XS92-F1
#
_entry.id   AF-A8XS92-F1
#
_cell.length_a   1.000
_cell.length_b   1.000
_cell.length_c   1.000
_cell.angle_alpha   90.00
_cell.angle_beta   90.00
_cell.angle_gamma   90.00
#
_symmetry.space_group_name_H-M   'P 1'
#
loop_
_entity.id
_entity.type
_entity.pdbx_description
1 polymer ?
#
loop_
_entity_poly.entity_id
_entity_poly.type
_entity_poly.pdbx_seq_one_letter_code
_entity_poly.pdbx_strand_id
1 'polypeptide(L)'
;MDHVALLKQFIGMCQSNPAILHSPEFGFFRDYLVSLGATLPPKPETPAPEGKCPMGGDKKEEKREEKPAEPEIPKPAEIPFPEIDNEGVIEPEEAVALPMGDSNKAPSDEDVEKASEERGKAQEALGNGDFDAALTHFTAAIEANPGSAMLHAKRASVLLKLKRPIAAIADCDKAISINPDSAQGYKFRGRANRLLGKWVEAKTDLATACKLDYDDDANEWLKEVEPNRSSTVSFLAE
;
A
#
# COMPACT_ATOMS: atom_id res chain seq x y z
N MET A 1 17.52 -13.54 -14.01
CA MET A 1 17.15 -14.84 -13.41
C MET A 1 16.20 -15.54 -14.37
N ASP A 2 16.26 -16.87 -14.49
CA ASP A 2 15.39 -17.62 -15.40
C ASP A 2 14.03 -17.90 -14.74
N HIS A 3 13.02 -17.11 -15.10
CA HIS A 3 11.67 -17.19 -14.52
C HIS A 3 10.98 -18.54 -14.78
N VAL A 4 11.36 -19.23 -15.86
CA VAL A 4 10.86 -20.57 -16.18
C VAL A 4 11.36 -21.61 -15.18
N ALA A 5 12.59 -21.44 -14.67
CA ALA A 5 13.14 -22.33 -13.65
C ALA A 5 12.42 -22.19 -12.30
N LEU A 6 12.08 -20.96 -11.91
CA LEU A 6 11.35 -20.68 -10.67
C LEU A 6 9.93 -21.27 -10.70
N LEU A 7 9.22 -21.11 -11.82
CA LEU A 7 7.87 -21.68 -11.99
C LEU A 7 7.91 -23.22 -11.93
N LYS A 8 8.89 -23.85 -12.58
CA LYS A 8 9.07 -25.31 -12.51
C LYS A 8 9.29 -25.79 -11.06
N GLN A 9 10.05 -25.03 -10.28
CA GLN A 9 10.29 -25.34 -8.87
C GLN A 9 9.03 -25.22 -8.02
N PHE A 10 8.27 -24.12 -8.19
CA PHE A 10 7.00 -23.93 -7.49
C PHE A 10 5.96 -25.00 -7.84
N ILE A 11 5.87 -25.39 -9.11
CA ILE A 11 5.02 -26.51 -9.55
C ILE A 11 5.45 -27.80 -8.85
N GLY A 12 6.76 -28.06 -8.73
CA GLY A 12 7.29 -29.20 -7.98
C GLY A 12 6.90 -29.18 -6.49
N MET A 13 6.87 -28.00 -5.86
CA MET A 13 6.39 -27.84 -4.49
C MET A 13 4.89 -28.13 -4.37
N CYS A 14 4.07 -27.62 -5.29
CA CYS A 14 2.63 -27.89 -5.32
C CYS A 14 2.32 -29.37 -5.55
N GLN A 15 3.12 -30.06 -6.36
CA GLN A 15 3.03 -31.52 -6.58
C GLN A 15 3.40 -32.31 -5.33
N SER A 16 4.42 -31.85 -4.58
CA SER A 16 4.91 -32.53 -3.38
C SER A 16 4.02 -32.27 -2.15
N ASN A 17 3.47 -31.06 -2.03
CA ASN A 17 2.57 -30.66 -0.96
C ASN A 17 1.44 -29.78 -1.50
N PRO A 18 0.31 -30.38 -1.90
CA PRO A 18 -0.82 -29.62 -2.44
C PRO A 18 -1.51 -28.70 -1.42
N ALA A 19 -1.22 -28.84 -0.12
CA ALA A 19 -1.80 -27.99 0.92
C ALA A 19 -1.36 -26.52 0.81
N ILE A 20 -0.21 -26.26 0.15
CA ILE A 20 0.31 -24.90 -0.08
C ILE A 20 -0.72 -24.03 -0.83
N LEU A 21 -1.52 -24.64 -1.72
CA LEU A 21 -2.57 -23.94 -2.47
C LEU A 21 -3.72 -23.43 -1.59
N HIS A 22 -3.82 -23.90 -0.35
CA HIS A 22 -4.83 -23.46 0.62
C HIS A 22 -4.32 -22.38 1.60
N SER A 23 -3.05 -21.99 1.51
CA SER A 23 -2.49 -20.91 2.33
C SER A 23 -3.07 -19.54 1.89
N PRO A 24 -3.34 -18.61 2.82
CA PRO A 24 -3.88 -17.29 2.49
C PRO A 24 -3.05 -16.50 1.46
N GLU A 25 -1.73 -16.66 1.51
CA GLU A 25 -0.77 -16.01 0.62
C GLU A 25 -0.96 -16.37 -0.87
N PHE A 26 -1.47 -17.58 -1.16
CA PHE A 26 -1.71 -18.06 -2.52
C PHE A 26 -3.18 -17.96 -2.95
N GLY A 27 -3.99 -17.19 -2.23
CA GLY A 27 -5.42 -17.02 -2.54
C GLY A 27 -5.69 -16.57 -3.97
N PHE A 28 -4.92 -15.61 -4.48
CA PHE A 28 -5.05 -15.12 -5.86
C PHE A 28 -4.78 -16.22 -6.91
N PHE A 29 -3.76 -17.06 -6.67
CA PHE A 29 -3.37 -18.14 -7.58
C PHE A 29 -4.40 -19.27 -7.56
N ARG A 30 -4.93 -19.57 -6.38
CA ARG A 30 -6.04 -20.51 -6.21
C ARG A 30 -7.27 -20.06 -7.01
N ASP A 31 -7.65 -18.80 -6.89
CA ASP A 31 -8.82 -18.24 -7.56
C ASP A 31 -8.62 -18.22 -9.09
N TYR A 32 -7.40 -17.96 -9.57
CA TYR A 32 -7.02 -18.11 -10.97
C TYR A 32 -7.16 -19.55 -11.48
N LEU A 33 -6.65 -20.55 -10.75
CA LEU A 33 -6.78 -21.96 -11.12
C LEU A 33 -8.26 -22.39 -11.22
N VAL A 34 -9.09 -21.96 -10.27
CA VAL A 34 -10.54 -22.22 -10.30
C VAL A 34 -11.20 -21.54 -11.50
N SER A 35 -10.78 -20.32 -11.86
CA SER A 35 -11.30 -19.62 -13.05
C SER A 35 -11.02 -20.36 -14.37
N LEU A 36 -9.92 -21.12 -14.42
CA LEU A 36 -9.57 -22.00 -15.55
C LEU A 36 -10.28 -23.36 -15.51
N GLY A 37 -11.15 -23.60 -14.53
CA GLY A 37 -11.86 -24.86 -14.35
C GLY A 37 -11.03 -25.96 -13.67
N ALA A 38 -9.91 -25.61 -13.03
CA ALA A 38 -9.11 -26.60 -12.30
C ALA A 38 -9.79 -27.00 -10.97
N THR A 39 -9.80 -28.31 -10.69
CA THR A 39 -10.26 -28.85 -9.40
C THR A 39 -9.09 -28.99 -8.44
N LEU A 40 -9.16 -28.30 -7.31
CA LEU A 40 -8.12 -28.31 -6.29
C LEU A 40 -8.29 -29.50 -5.33
N PRO A 41 -7.19 -30.06 -4.80
CA PRO A 41 -7.26 -31.12 -3.81
C PRO A 41 -7.91 -30.61 -2.51
N PRO A 42 -8.61 -31.48 -1.76
CA PRO A 42 -9.30 -31.09 -0.54
C PRO A 42 -8.32 -30.56 0.51
N LYS A 43 -8.77 -29.55 1.26
CA LYS A 43 -7.99 -28.97 2.36
C LYS A 43 -7.69 -30.08 3.39
N PRO A 44 -6.44 -30.27 3.82
CA PRO A 44 -6.15 -31.23 4.88
C PRO A 44 -6.87 -30.78 6.16
N GLU A 45 -7.84 -31.60 6.60
CA GLU A 45 -8.58 -31.38 7.83
C GLU A 45 -7.62 -31.55 9.02
N THR A 46 -7.34 -30.48 9.75
CA THR A 46 -6.77 -30.61 11.10
C THR A 46 -7.87 -31.10 12.03
N PRO A 47 -7.69 -32.21 12.76
CA PRO A 47 -8.69 -32.65 13.74
C PRO A 47 -8.78 -31.62 14.87
N ALA A 48 -9.99 -31.11 15.10
CA ALA A 48 -10.32 -30.28 16.25
C ALA A 48 -10.26 -31.10 17.56
N PRO A 49 -9.96 -30.47 18.71
CA PRO A 49 -9.79 -31.17 19.98
C PRO A 49 -11.15 -31.36 20.66
N GLU A 50 -11.62 -32.60 20.77
CA GLU A 50 -12.76 -32.92 21.64
C GLU A 50 -12.41 -34.04 22.61
N GLY A 51 -12.44 -33.70 23.89
CA GLY A 51 -12.28 -34.65 24.98
C GLY A 51 -13.60 -35.36 25.31
N LYS A 52 -13.48 -36.63 25.71
CA LYS A 52 -14.06 -37.24 26.93
C LYS A 52 -13.81 -38.75 26.95
N CYS A 53 -13.34 -39.25 28.08
CA CYS A 53 -13.25 -40.67 28.43
C CYS A 53 -14.65 -41.32 28.51
N PRO A 54 -14.76 -42.66 28.40
CA PRO A 54 -14.65 -43.48 29.62
C PRO A 54 -13.92 -44.84 29.47
N MET A 55 -13.26 -45.19 30.58
CA MET A 55 -12.87 -46.50 31.16
C MET A 55 -13.17 -47.81 30.42
N GLY A 56 -12.14 -48.69 30.36
CA GLY A 56 -12.33 -50.14 30.41
C GLY A 56 -11.19 -50.99 29.83
N GLY A 57 -10.42 -51.64 30.71
CA GLY A 57 -9.99 -53.04 30.53
C GLY A 57 -8.75 -53.37 29.69
N ASP A 58 -7.75 -53.88 30.40
CA ASP A 58 -6.84 -54.97 30.01
C ASP A 58 -5.55 -54.67 29.22
N LYS A 59 -4.46 -54.81 29.97
CA LYS A 59 -3.07 -54.88 29.56
C LYS A 59 -2.84 -56.06 28.61
N LYS A 60 -2.24 -55.79 27.45
CA LYS A 60 -1.30 -56.70 26.80
C LYS A 60 -0.22 -55.90 26.09
N GLU A 61 1.00 -56.03 26.60
CA GLU A 61 2.24 -55.70 25.91
C GLU A 61 2.36 -56.61 24.68
N GLU A 62 2.62 -56.04 23.50
CA GLU A 62 3.63 -56.57 22.59
C GLU A 62 3.94 -55.63 21.42
N LYS A 63 5.25 -55.50 21.17
CA LYS A 63 5.94 -55.06 19.94
C LYS A 63 5.85 -53.59 19.54
N ARG A 64 6.92 -52.91 19.93
CA ARG A 64 7.43 -51.64 19.41
C ARG A 64 7.83 -51.84 17.95
N GLU A 65 6.95 -51.47 17.01
CA GLU A 65 7.34 -51.25 15.62
C GLU A 65 8.04 -49.88 15.52
N GLU A 66 9.21 -49.88 14.88
CA GLU A 66 9.98 -48.67 14.59
C GLU A 66 9.13 -47.71 13.74
N LYS A 67 8.97 -46.48 14.22
CA LYS A 67 8.49 -45.37 13.37
C LYS A 67 9.44 -45.26 12.17
N PRO A 68 8.93 -45.16 10.92
CA PRO A 68 9.77 -44.77 9.80
C PRO A 68 10.38 -43.40 10.13
N ALA A 69 11.69 -43.28 9.92
CA ALA A 69 12.38 -42.00 10.02
C ALA A 69 11.64 -40.98 9.16
N GLU A 70 11.15 -39.93 9.80
CA GLU A 70 10.62 -38.75 9.13
C GLU A 70 11.75 -38.21 8.25
N PRO A 71 11.56 -38.09 6.92
CA PRO A 71 12.61 -37.59 6.07
C PRO A 71 12.96 -36.19 6.55
N GLU A 72 14.22 -35.95 6.92
CA GLU A 72 14.73 -34.62 7.21
C GLU A 72 14.48 -33.76 5.97
N ILE A 73 13.42 -32.95 6.01
CA ILE A 73 13.10 -31.98 4.98
C ILE A 73 14.29 -31.01 4.99
N PRO A 74 15.11 -30.94 3.94
CA PRO A 74 16.16 -29.94 3.88
C PRO A 74 15.47 -28.59 4.00
N LYS A 75 15.90 -27.77 4.98
CA LYS A 75 15.44 -26.38 5.11
C LYS A 75 15.46 -25.76 3.70
N PRO A 76 14.32 -25.28 3.18
CA PRO A 76 14.29 -24.67 1.87
C PRO A 76 15.38 -23.59 1.84
N ALA A 77 16.28 -23.67 0.86
CA ALA A 77 17.19 -22.57 0.61
C ALA A 77 16.34 -21.31 0.45
N GLU A 78 16.57 -20.30 1.30
CA GLU A 78 15.93 -18.99 1.16
C GLU A 78 16.30 -18.46 -0.21
N ILE A 79 15.36 -18.56 -1.14
CA ILE A 79 15.47 -17.94 -2.45
C ILE A 79 15.27 -16.45 -2.18
N PRO A 80 16.19 -15.55 -2.57
CA PRO A 80 15.98 -14.13 -2.42
C PRO A 80 14.78 -13.76 -3.28
N PHE A 81 13.64 -13.49 -2.64
CA PHE A 81 12.61 -12.67 -3.26
C PHE A 81 13.29 -11.38 -3.72
N PRO A 82 12.94 -10.80 -4.88
CA PRO A 82 13.42 -9.47 -5.20
C PRO A 82 13.05 -8.57 -4.02
N GLU A 83 14.07 -8.13 -3.28
CA GLU A 83 13.88 -7.32 -2.09
C GLU A 83 13.25 -6.01 -2.56
N ILE A 84 11.92 -5.92 -2.41
CA ILE A 84 11.25 -4.63 -2.54
C ILE A 84 11.76 -3.84 -1.35
N ASP A 85 12.50 -2.78 -1.64
CA ASP A 85 12.99 -1.89 -0.60
C ASP A 85 11.79 -1.14 -0.01
N ASN A 86 11.25 -1.73 1.06
CA ASN A 86 10.14 -1.17 1.83
C ASN A 86 10.62 -0.17 2.89
N GLU A 87 11.87 0.30 2.82
CA GLU A 87 12.36 1.31 3.74
C GLU A 87 11.50 2.58 3.66
N GLY A 88 11.01 3.00 4.82
CA GLY A 88 10.15 4.17 4.96
C GLY A 88 8.70 3.99 4.51
N VAL A 89 8.27 2.77 4.14
CA VAL A 89 6.85 2.44 4.02
C VAL A 89 6.22 2.50 5.42
N ILE A 90 5.08 3.18 5.52
CA ILE A 90 4.32 3.33 6.76
C ILE A 90 3.02 2.55 6.66
N GLU A 91 2.60 1.96 7.78
CA GLU A 91 1.30 1.32 7.85
C GLU A 91 0.19 2.35 7.65
N PRO A 92 -0.83 2.03 6.85
CA PRO A 92 -1.95 2.93 6.63
C PRO A 92 -2.73 3.13 7.93
N GLU A 93 -2.67 4.33 8.50
CA GLU A 93 -3.56 4.73 9.58
C GLU A 93 -5.01 4.86 9.08
N GLU A 94 -5.98 4.73 10.00
CA GLU A 94 -7.38 4.95 9.68
C GLU A 94 -7.60 6.39 9.17
N ALA A 95 -8.26 6.52 8.02
CA ALA A 95 -8.41 7.78 7.33
C ALA A 95 -9.32 8.74 8.11
N VAL A 96 -8.74 9.67 8.87
CA VAL A 96 -9.52 10.77 9.45
C VAL A 96 -9.85 11.76 8.34
N ALA A 97 -11.14 11.84 7.99
CA ALA A 97 -11.65 12.79 7.01
C ALA A 97 -11.45 14.23 7.50
N LEU A 98 -10.73 15.03 6.73
CA LEU A 98 -10.54 16.45 7.01
C LEU A 98 -11.61 17.30 6.29
N PRO A 99 -12.00 18.46 6.83
CA PRO A 99 -12.94 19.35 6.15
C PRO A 99 -12.42 19.77 4.77
N MET A 100 -13.22 19.58 3.73
CA MET A 100 -12.86 19.91 2.34
C MET A 100 -13.58 21.17 1.81
N GLY A 101 -14.41 21.79 2.66
CA GLY A 101 -15.35 22.85 2.28
C GLY A 101 -16.44 22.37 1.31
N ASP A 102 -17.39 23.26 1.02
CA ASP A 102 -18.45 22.99 0.04
C ASP A 102 -17.94 23.21 -1.39
N SER A 103 -17.83 22.14 -2.16
CA SER A 103 -17.33 22.18 -3.54
C SER A 103 -18.18 23.01 -4.49
N ASN A 104 -19.44 23.30 -4.14
CA ASN A 104 -20.34 24.15 -4.94
C ASN A 104 -20.33 25.61 -4.50
N LYS A 105 -19.62 25.96 -3.42
CA LYS A 105 -19.51 27.33 -2.95
C LYS A 105 -18.75 28.15 -3.98
N ALA A 106 -19.42 29.19 -4.51
CA ALA A 106 -18.76 30.29 -5.20
C ALA A 106 -18.22 31.25 -4.12
N PRO A 107 -16.89 31.36 -3.91
CA PRO A 107 -16.33 32.21 -2.88
C PRO A 107 -16.59 33.69 -3.19
N SER A 108 -17.00 34.48 -2.19
CA SER A 108 -17.04 35.94 -2.30
C SER A 108 -15.62 36.54 -2.29
N ASP A 109 -15.49 37.83 -2.59
CA ASP A 109 -14.20 38.53 -2.47
C ASP A 109 -13.65 38.45 -1.02
N GLU A 110 -14.53 38.57 -0.03
CA GLU A 110 -14.18 38.41 1.40
C GLU A 110 -13.70 36.98 1.72
N ASP A 111 -14.32 35.95 1.13
CA ASP A 111 -13.88 34.57 1.29
C ASP A 111 -12.50 34.34 0.67
N VAL A 112 -12.24 34.94 -0.50
CA VAL A 112 -10.95 34.84 -1.19
C VAL A 112 -9.86 35.56 -0.39
N GLU A 113 -10.15 36.74 0.16
CA GLU A 113 -9.24 37.48 1.04
C GLU A 113 -8.92 36.66 2.30
N LYS A 114 -9.94 36.16 2.99
CA LYS A 114 -9.78 35.28 4.16
C LYS A 114 -8.95 34.04 3.83
N ALA A 115 -9.22 33.38 2.69
CA ALA A 115 -8.44 32.23 2.26
C ALA A 115 -6.97 32.58 2.03
N SER A 116 -6.68 33.76 1.48
CA SER A 116 -5.31 34.24 1.27
C SER A 116 -4.60 34.55 2.59
N GLU A 117 -5.29 35.17 3.55
CA GLU A 117 -4.75 35.44 4.89
C GLU A 117 -4.41 34.14 5.63
N GLU A 118 -5.35 33.19 5.66
CA GLU A 118 -5.14 31.89 6.31
C GLU A 118 -4.04 31.09 5.61
N ARG A 119 -3.94 31.14 4.28
CA ARG A 119 -2.81 30.58 3.54
C ARG A 119 -1.49 31.22 3.94
N GLY A 120 -1.44 32.53 4.18
CA GLY A 120 -0.26 33.24 4.66
C GLY A 120 0.19 32.74 6.03
N LYS A 121 -0.73 32.66 6.99
CA LYS A 121 -0.47 32.09 8.33
C LYS A 121 0.00 30.65 8.27
N ALA A 122 -0.61 29.84 7.39
CA ALA A 122 -0.20 28.46 7.19
C ALA A 122 1.25 28.36 6.66
N GLN A 123 1.66 29.25 5.76
CA GLN A 123 3.03 29.30 5.25
C GLN A 123 4.03 29.74 6.32
N GLU A 124 3.65 30.69 7.17
CA GLU A 124 4.48 31.10 8.31
C GLU A 124 4.66 29.96 9.32
N ALA A 125 3.57 29.28 9.69
CA ALA A 125 3.61 28.11 10.56
C ALA A 125 4.49 26.99 9.97
N LEU A 126 4.39 26.74 8.65
CA LEU A 126 5.27 25.81 7.95
C LEU A 126 6.74 26.21 8.04
N GLY A 127 7.06 27.50 7.87
CA GLY A 127 8.42 28.02 7.99
C GLY A 127 9.01 27.83 9.39
N ASN A 128 8.15 27.86 10.41
CA ASN A 128 8.52 27.62 11.81
C ASN A 128 8.55 26.12 12.18
N GLY A 129 8.16 25.22 11.26
CA GLY A 129 8.05 23.79 11.51
C GLY A 129 6.82 23.35 12.31
N ASP A 130 5.87 24.26 12.54
CA ASP A 130 4.60 23.96 13.22
C ASP A 130 3.58 23.41 12.22
N PHE A 131 3.65 22.10 11.99
CA PHE A 131 2.83 21.42 10.99
C PHE A 131 1.35 21.33 11.40
N ASP A 132 1.04 21.25 12.69
CA ASP A 132 -0.34 21.21 13.18
C ASP A 132 -1.03 22.57 13.03
N ALA A 133 -0.34 23.66 13.35
CA ALA A 133 -0.85 25.00 13.09
C ALA A 133 -1.01 25.25 11.59
N ALA A 134 -0.04 24.83 10.77
CA ALA A 134 -0.15 24.92 9.31
C ALA A 134 -1.36 24.15 8.77
N LEU A 135 -1.60 22.93 9.27
CA LEU A 135 -2.75 22.12 8.89
C LEU A 135 -4.07 22.82 9.23
N THR A 136 -4.14 23.44 10.41
CA THR A 136 -5.31 24.19 10.87
C THR A 136 -5.60 25.38 9.96
N HIS A 137 -4.59 26.20 9.66
CA HIS A 137 -4.73 27.37 8.81
C HIS A 137 -5.05 26.99 7.34
N PHE A 138 -4.43 25.94 6.79
CA PHE A 138 -4.82 25.46 5.45
C PHE A 138 -6.26 24.94 5.42
N THR A 139 -6.74 24.31 6.49
CA THR A 139 -8.13 23.86 6.58
C THR A 139 -9.09 25.04 6.56
N ALA A 140 -8.82 26.08 7.36
CA ALA A 140 -9.61 27.32 7.34
C ALA A 140 -9.58 28.00 5.96
N ALA A 141 -8.44 28.01 5.28
CA ALA A 141 -8.31 28.54 3.93
C ALA A 141 -9.16 27.77 2.91
N ILE A 142 -9.18 26.43 3.01
CA ILE A 142 -9.99 25.55 2.14
C ILE A 142 -11.49 25.74 2.40
N GLU A 143 -11.92 25.88 3.65
CA GLU A 143 -13.32 26.15 3.96
C GLU A 143 -13.79 27.51 3.43
N ALA A 144 -12.90 28.51 3.41
CA ALA A 144 -13.17 29.80 2.80
C ALA A 144 -13.23 29.70 1.26
N ASN A 145 -12.23 29.07 0.63
CA ASN A 145 -12.14 28.91 -0.82
C ASN A 145 -11.88 27.43 -1.23
N PRO A 146 -12.93 26.59 -1.27
CA PRO A 146 -12.79 25.15 -1.52
C PRO A 146 -12.46 24.81 -2.97
N GLY A 147 -12.68 25.76 -3.90
CA GLY A 147 -12.37 25.62 -5.32
C GLY A 147 -10.90 25.87 -5.68
N SER A 148 -10.02 26.11 -4.70
CA SER A 148 -8.60 26.34 -4.97
C SER A 148 -7.79 25.04 -4.94
N ALA A 149 -7.42 24.53 -6.12
CA ALA A 149 -6.55 23.36 -6.26
C ALA A 149 -5.22 23.52 -5.50
N MET A 150 -4.68 24.74 -5.46
CA MET A 150 -3.44 25.05 -4.77
C MET A 150 -3.56 24.81 -3.26
N LEU A 151 -4.67 25.20 -2.63
CA LEU A 151 -4.83 25.06 -1.17
C LEU A 151 -4.86 23.58 -0.77
N HIS A 152 -5.60 22.75 -1.51
CA HIS A 152 -5.63 21.31 -1.31
C HIS A 152 -4.23 20.69 -1.49
N ALA A 153 -3.51 21.02 -2.57
CA ALA A 153 -2.16 20.50 -2.78
C ALA A 153 -1.17 20.95 -1.68
N LYS A 154 -1.29 22.17 -1.17
CA LYS A 154 -0.46 22.66 -0.06
C LYS A 154 -0.80 21.98 1.26
N ARG A 155 -2.06 21.72 1.56
CA ARG A 155 -2.44 20.95 2.75
C ARG A 155 -1.95 19.50 2.66
N ALA A 156 -2.03 18.87 1.48
CA ALA A 156 -1.45 17.55 1.25
C ALA A 156 0.05 17.48 1.59
N SER A 157 0.82 18.52 1.26
CA SER A 157 2.25 18.55 1.59
C SER A 157 2.49 18.61 3.10
N VAL A 158 1.66 19.33 3.86
CA VAL A 158 1.71 19.34 5.33
C VAL A 158 1.36 17.96 5.89
N LEU A 159 0.32 17.32 5.35
CA LEU A 159 -0.09 15.98 5.77
C LEU A 159 1.02 14.93 5.55
N LEU A 160 1.80 15.06 4.48
CA LEU A 160 2.98 14.21 4.27
C LEU A 160 4.07 14.45 5.31
N LYS A 161 4.30 15.70 5.76
CA LYS A 161 5.23 16.00 6.86
C LYS A 161 4.74 15.40 8.18
N LEU A 162 3.42 15.37 8.38
CA LEU A 162 2.76 14.73 9.52
C LEU A 162 2.62 13.19 9.38
N LYS A 163 3.18 12.57 8.33
CA LYS A 163 3.08 11.12 8.08
C LYS A 163 1.63 10.61 7.92
N ARG A 164 0.73 11.43 7.36
CA ARG A 164 -0.69 11.10 7.10
C ARG A 164 -0.97 10.96 5.59
N PRO A 165 -0.44 9.93 4.91
CA PRO A 165 -0.47 9.82 3.45
C PRO A 165 -1.88 9.59 2.89
N ILE A 166 -2.78 8.90 3.60
CA ILE A 166 -4.14 8.65 3.10
C ILE A 166 -4.95 9.96 3.03
N ALA A 167 -4.85 10.79 4.06
CA ALA A 167 -5.46 12.13 4.04
C ALA A 167 -4.82 13.01 2.96
N ALA A 168 -3.50 12.91 2.77
CA ALA A 168 -2.80 13.63 1.71
C ALA A 168 -3.29 13.22 0.30
N ILE A 169 -3.55 11.93 0.07
CA ILE A 169 -4.11 11.44 -1.21
C ILE A 169 -5.47 12.07 -1.47
N ALA A 170 -6.36 12.12 -0.48
CA ALA A 170 -7.68 12.73 -0.64
C ALA A 170 -7.60 14.21 -1.05
N ASP A 171 -6.71 14.97 -0.42
CA ASP A 171 -6.43 16.37 -0.80
C ASP A 171 -5.84 16.47 -2.22
N CYS A 172 -4.92 15.58 -2.58
CA CYS A 172 -4.34 15.58 -3.92
C CYS A 172 -5.38 15.24 -4.99
N ASP A 173 -6.23 14.25 -4.75
CA ASP A 173 -7.32 13.89 -5.65
C ASP A 173 -8.28 15.07 -5.83
N LYS A 174 -8.58 15.79 -4.74
CA LYS A 174 -9.38 17.01 -4.82
C LYS A 174 -8.68 18.09 -5.66
N ALA A 175 -7.39 18.34 -5.42
CA ALA A 175 -6.60 19.29 -6.18
C ALA A 175 -6.59 18.96 -7.69
N ILE A 176 -6.38 17.69 -8.04
CA ILE A 176 -6.37 17.20 -9.43
C ILE A 176 -7.76 17.28 -10.05
N SER A 177 -8.83 17.01 -9.29
CA SER A 177 -10.20 17.15 -9.80
C SER A 177 -10.58 18.59 -10.14
N ILE A 178 -10.04 19.56 -9.39
CA ILE A 178 -10.24 20.99 -9.64
C ILE A 178 -9.36 21.47 -10.79
N ASN A 179 -8.09 21.07 -10.79
CA ASN A 179 -7.12 21.40 -11.84
C ASN A 179 -6.36 20.13 -12.27
N PRO A 180 -6.76 19.50 -13.38
CA PRO A 180 -6.10 18.30 -13.90
C PRO A 180 -4.63 18.47 -14.28
N ASP A 181 -4.16 19.71 -14.46
CA ASP A 181 -2.77 20.05 -14.77
C ASP A 181 -1.97 20.48 -13.52
N SER A 182 -2.50 20.22 -12.32
CA SER A 182 -1.81 20.52 -11.05
C SER A 182 -0.62 19.60 -10.82
N ALA A 183 0.57 20.00 -11.28
CA ALA A 183 1.82 19.27 -11.07
C ALA A 183 2.08 18.97 -9.57
N GLN A 184 1.78 19.92 -8.68
CA GLN A 184 1.90 19.73 -7.24
C GLN A 184 0.94 18.66 -6.69
N GLY A 185 -0.28 18.57 -7.23
CA GLY A 185 -1.23 17.52 -6.86
C GLY A 185 -0.67 16.13 -7.16
N TYR A 186 -0.13 15.93 -8.36
CA TYR A 186 0.54 14.66 -8.71
C TYR A 186 1.82 14.43 -7.90
N LYS A 187 2.67 15.45 -7.70
CA LYS A 187 3.91 15.34 -6.91
C LYS A 187 3.63 14.78 -5.51
N PHE A 188 2.67 15.36 -4.80
CA PHE A 188 2.35 14.94 -3.44
C PHE A 188 1.54 13.63 -3.39
N ARG A 189 0.67 13.35 -4.36
CA ARG A 189 -0.02 12.05 -4.43
C ARG A 189 0.97 10.91 -4.67
N GLY A 190 1.93 11.13 -5.57
CA GLY A 190 2.99 10.17 -5.85
C GLY A 190 3.87 9.90 -4.62
N ARG A 191 4.22 10.96 -3.87
CA ARG A 191 4.94 10.81 -2.60
C ARG A 191 4.12 10.06 -1.54
N ALA A 192 2.83 10.34 -1.44
CA ALA A 192 1.93 9.63 -0.53
C ALA A 192 1.83 8.14 -0.86
N ASN A 193 1.68 7.82 -2.15
CA ASN A 193 1.64 6.45 -2.65
C ASN A 193 2.95 5.70 -2.35
N ARG A 194 4.12 6.37 -2.50
CA ARG A 194 5.41 5.79 -2.10
C ARG A 194 5.43 5.42 -0.61
N LEU A 195 4.94 6.31 0.26
CA LEU A 195 4.88 6.05 1.70
C LEU A 195 3.96 4.87 2.05
N LEU A 196 2.96 4.58 1.22
CA LEU A 196 2.06 3.44 1.37
C LEU A 196 2.55 2.18 0.63
N GLY A 197 3.75 2.19 0.05
CA GLY A 197 4.27 1.07 -0.75
C GLY A 197 3.54 0.85 -2.09
N LYS A 198 2.73 1.83 -2.53
CA LYS A 198 2.03 1.82 -3.82
C LYS A 198 2.96 2.30 -4.94
N TRP A 199 3.95 1.47 -5.25
CA TRP A 199 5.10 1.85 -6.10
C TRP A 199 4.71 2.22 -7.55
N VAL A 200 3.71 1.55 -8.11
CA VAL A 200 3.27 1.78 -9.50
C VAL A 200 2.55 3.12 -9.62
N GLU A 201 1.63 3.38 -8.70
CA GLU A 201 0.89 4.64 -8.60
C GLU A 201 1.85 5.79 -8.29
N ALA A 202 2.80 5.58 -7.37
CA ALA A 202 3.81 6.56 -7.03
C ALA A 202 4.63 6.99 -8.24
N LYS A 203 5.16 6.03 -9.01
CA LYS A 203 5.93 6.32 -10.23
C LYS A 203 5.08 7.09 -11.25
N THR A 204 3.85 6.64 -11.46
CA THR A 204 2.95 7.22 -12.47
C THR A 204 2.64 8.68 -12.16
N ASP A 205 2.33 8.98 -10.90
CA ASP A 205 2.07 10.34 -10.44
C ASP A 205 3.34 11.21 -10.48
N LEU A 206 4.48 10.73 -10.00
CA LEU A 206 5.73 11.49 -10.02
C LEU A 206 6.21 11.80 -11.44
N ALA A 207 6.10 10.83 -12.36
CA ALA A 207 6.42 11.05 -13.77
C ALA A 207 5.47 12.07 -14.42
N THR A 208 4.18 12.01 -14.07
CA THR A 208 3.19 13.00 -14.53
C THR A 208 3.52 14.39 -13.99
N ALA A 209 3.90 14.50 -12.72
CA ALA A 209 4.32 15.76 -12.10
C ALA A 209 5.51 16.38 -12.85
N CYS A 210 6.61 15.62 -13.03
CA CYS A 210 7.79 16.10 -13.75
C CYS A 210 7.52 16.46 -15.22
N LYS A 211 6.54 15.82 -15.86
CA LYS A 211 6.12 16.15 -17.22
C LYS A 211 5.34 17.47 -17.30
N LEU A 212 4.49 17.74 -16.30
CA LEU A 212 3.69 18.96 -16.23
C LEU A 212 4.55 20.16 -15.82
N ASP A 213 5.35 20.01 -14.77
CA ASP A 213 6.28 21.02 -14.27
C ASP A 213 7.48 20.32 -13.62
N TYR A 214 8.67 20.52 -14.18
CA TYR A 214 9.86 19.86 -13.69
C TYR A 214 10.25 20.44 -12.32
N ASP A 215 10.41 19.55 -11.35
CA ASP A 215 10.77 19.86 -9.97
C ASP A 215 11.80 18.83 -9.50
N ASP A 216 12.88 19.30 -8.88
CA ASP A 216 14.00 18.45 -8.49
C ASP A 216 13.59 17.40 -7.44
N ASP A 217 12.79 17.76 -6.43
CA ASP A 217 12.32 16.79 -5.44
C ASP A 217 11.45 15.71 -6.10
N ALA A 218 10.56 16.09 -7.02
CA ALA A 218 9.71 15.15 -7.72
C ALA A 218 10.54 14.16 -8.56
N ASN A 219 11.59 14.65 -9.23
CA ASN A 219 12.51 13.84 -10.00
C ASN A 219 13.38 12.93 -9.11
N GLU A 220 13.81 13.41 -7.95
CA GLU A 220 14.51 12.59 -6.95
C GLU A 220 13.61 11.48 -6.42
N TRP A 221 12.38 11.80 -6.00
CA TRP A 221 11.41 10.80 -5.54
C TRP A 221 11.03 9.83 -6.64
N LEU A 222 11.01 10.25 -7.91
CA LEU A 222 10.77 9.36 -9.05
C LEU A 222 11.85 8.29 -9.11
N LYS A 223 13.13 8.66 -8.96
CA LYS A 223 14.25 7.71 -8.95
C LYS A 223 14.17 6.73 -7.79
N GLU A 224 13.67 7.15 -6.62
CA GLU A 224 13.47 6.26 -5.46
C GLU A 224 12.48 5.12 -5.76
N VAL A 225 11.44 5.38 -6.55
CA VAL A 225 10.38 4.38 -6.81
C VAL A 225 10.65 3.51 -8.04
N GLU A 226 11.61 3.88 -8.89
CA GLU A 226 11.94 3.15 -10.12
C GLU A 226 12.48 1.72 -9.91
N PRO A 227 13.44 1.49 -8.97
CA PRO A 227 13.94 0.14 -8.68
C PRO A 227 12.82 -0.79 -8.20
N ASN A 228 11.97 -0.30 -7.31
CA ASN A 228 10.87 -1.09 -6.72
C ASN A 228 9.76 -1.42 -7.73
N ARG A 229 9.58 -0.60 -8.79
CA ARG A 229 8.71 -0.95 -9.91
C ARG A 229 9.23 -2.14 -10.71
N SER A 230 10.54 -2.21 -10.98
CA SER A 230 11.10 -3.32 -11.80
C SER A 230 10.82 -4.68 -11.16
N SER A 231 10.88 -4.72 -9.83
CA SER A 231 10.54 -5.89 -9.01
C SER A 231 9.04 -6.20 -9.00
N THR A 232 8.15 -5.20 -9.03
CA THR A 232 6.68 -5.39 -9.00
C THR A 232 6.04 -5.61 -10.37
N VAL A 233 6.57 -5.04 -11.46
CA VAL A 233 6.00 -5.19 -12.82
C VAL A 233 6.38 -6.52 -13.46
N SER A 234 7.44 -7.17 -12.99
CA SER A 234 7.75 -8.57 -13.34
C SER A 234 6.65 -9.57 -12.91
N PHE A 235 5.63 -9.12 -12.16
CA PHE A 235 4.49 -9.91 -11.71
C PHE A 235 3.15 -9.60 -12.41
N LEU A 236 3.05 -8.55 -13.24
CA LEU A 236 1.75 -8.09 -13.79
C LEU A 236 1.73 -7.93 -15.33
N ALA A 237 2.80 -8.32 -16.03
CA ALA A 237 2.87 -8.25 -17.49
C ALA A 237 3.22 -9.62 -18.09
N GLU A 238 2.27 -10.55 -18.05
CA GLU A 238 2.10 -11.62 -19.05
C GLU A 238 0.61 -11.76 -19.41
#